data_AF-A0A827Y6I8-F1
#
_entry.id   AF-A0A827Y6I8-F1
#
_cell.length_a   1.000
_cell.length_b   1.000
_cell.length_c   1.000
_cell.angle_alpha   90.00
_cell.angle_beta   90.00
_cell.angle_gamma   90.00
#
_symmetry.space_group_name_H-M   'P 1'
#
loop_
_entity.id
_entity.type
_entity.pdbx_description
1 polymer ?
#
loop_
_entity_poly.entity_id
_entity_poly.type
_entity_poly.pdbx_seq_one_letter_code
_entity_poly.pdbx_strand_id
1 'polypeptide(L)'
;MWQINEVVLFDNDPYRILAIEDGQVVWMQISADKGVPQARAELLLMQYLDEGRLVRTDDPYVHLDLEEPSVDSVSFQKREEDYRKILPIINSKDRFDPKVRSELVEHVVQEHKVTKATVYKLLRRYWQRGQTPNALIPDYKNSGAPGERRSATGTAKIGRAREYGKGEGTKVTPEIERLFRLTIEKHLLNQKGTKTTVAYRRFVDLFAQYFPRIPQEDYPTLRQFRYFYDREYPKAQRLKSRVKAGVYKKDVRP
;
A
#
# COMPACT_ATOMS: atom_id res chain seq x y z
N MET A 1 35.33 -8.16 2.93
CA MET A 1 35.27 -6.72 3.21
C MET A 1 33.85 -6.27 2.93
N TRP A 2 33.23 -5.56 3.86
CA TRP A 2 31.87 -5.04 3.71
C TRP A 2 31.80 -3.95 2.64
N GLN A 3 30.63 -3.77 2.01
CA GLN A 3 30.42 -2.69 1.05
C GLN A 3 29.27 -1.78 1.49
N ILE A 4 29.41 -0.47 1.27
CA ILE A 4 28.31 0.48 1.48
C ILE A 4 27.17 0.12 0.53
N ASN A 5 25.95 0.16 1.05
CA ASN A 5 24.71 -0.26 0.40
C ASN A 5 24.53 -1.77 0.18
N GLU A 6 25.49 -2.61 0.57
CA GLU A 6 25.35 -4.07 0.59
C GLU A 6 24.14 -4.48 1.46
N VAL A 7 23.38 -5.46 0.99
CA VAL A 7 22.25 -6.04 1.74
C VAL A 7 22.62 -7.43 2.23
N VAL A 8 22.32 -7.68 3.49
CA VAL A 8 22.57 -8.95 4.17
C VAL A 8 21.29 -9.39 4.88
N LEU A 9 21.05 -10.70 4.96
CA LEU A 9 20.02 -11.27 5.81
C LEU A 9 20.66 -11.66 7.14
N PHE A 10 20.15 -11.12 8.24
CA PHE A 10 20.54 -11.52 9.58
C PHE A 10 19.32 -12.15 10.26
N ASP A 11 19.39 -13.44 10.60
CA ASP A 11 18.28 -14.23 11.16
C ASP A 11 16.96 -14.09 10.37
N ASN A 12 17.06 -14.07 9.03
CA ASN A 12 15.98 -13.85 8.04
C ASN A 12 15.48 -12.41 7.87
N ASP A 13 15.98 -11.45 8.63
CA ASP A 13 15.65 -10.04 8.45
C ASP A 13 16.67 -9.33 7.54
N PRO A 14 16.25 -8.57 6.53
CA PRO A 14 17.17 -7.85 5.65
C PRO A 14 17.71 -6.58 6.30
N TYR A 15 19.03 -6.44 6.31
CA TYR A 15 19.77 -5.26 6.76
C TYR A 15 20.61 -4.68 5.62
N ARG A 16 20.69 -3.35 5.55
CA ARG A 16 21.60 -2.64 4.65
C ARG A 16 22.79 -2.08 5.43
N ILE A 17 23.97 -2.23 4.88
CA ILE A 17 25.18 -1.55 5.35
C ILE A 17 25.15 -0.09 4.88
N LEU A 18 25.15 0.85 5.82
CA LEU A 18 25.07 2.28 5.55
C LEU A 18 26.44 2.94 5.54
N ALA A 19 27.35 2.51 6.43
CA ALA A 19 28.71 3.02 6.52
C ALA A 19 29.64 2.01 7.20
N ILE A 20 30.94 2.21 6.97
CA ILE A 20 32.02 1.44 7.57
C ILE A 20 33.01 2.48 8.10
N GLU A 21 33.11 2.58 9.43
CA GLU A 21 33.81 3.67 10.12
C GLU A 21 34.59 3.05 11.30
N ASP A 22 35.91 3.23 11.35
CA ASP A 22 36.79 2.88 12.49
C ASP A 22 36.56 1.47 13.09
N GLY A 23 36.49 0.44 12.24
CA GLY A 23 36.26 -0.96 12.68
C GLY A 23 34.81 -1.25 13.12
N GLN A 24 33.89 -0.32 12.84
CA GLN A 24 32.45 -0.49 13.00
C GLN A 24 31.75 -0.51 11.65
N VAL A 25 30.67 -1.27 11.59
CA VAL A 25 29.70 -1.27 10.51
C VAL A 25 28.41 -0.67 11.03
N VAL A 26 27.93 0.39 10.38
CA VAL A 26 26.61 0.93 10.63
C VAL A 26 25.65 0.25 9.66
N TRP A 27 24.65 -0.43 10.20
CA TRP A 27 23.62 -1.11 9.40
C TRP A 27 22.20 -0.74 9.86
N MET A 28 21.20 -1.08 9.04
CA MET A 28 19.80 -0.78 9.34
C MET A 28 18.87 -1.82 8.72
N GLN A 29 17.87 -2.26 9.48
CA GLN A 29 16.85 -3.17 8.98
C GLN A 29 15.98 -2.48 7.91
N ILE A 30 15.87 -3.12 6.75
CA ILE A 30 15.21 -2.59 5.57
C ILE A 30 13.68 -2.72 5.65
N SER A 31 13.19 -3.80 6.27
CA SER A 31 11.77 -4.13 6.39
C SER A 31 11.05 -3.40 7.55
N ALA A 32 11.78 -2.79 8.47
CA ALA A 32 11.20 -2.15 9.65
C ALA A 32 10.54 -0.80 9.33
N ASP A 33 9.27 -0.62 9.73
CA ASP A 33 8.52 0.65 9.57
C ASP A 33 9.24 1.86 10.24
N LYS A 34 9.86 1.60 11.39
CA LYS A 34 10.64 2.55 12.17
C LYS A 34 12.09 2.10 12.35
N GLY A 35 12.69 1.54 11.30
CA GLY A 35 14.10 1.19 11.29
C GLY A 35 14.96 2.38 11.71
N VAL A 36 16.04 2.10 12.44
CA VAL A 36 17.06 3.09 12.83
C VAL A 36 18.45 2.52 12.55
N PRO A 37 19.42 3.36 12.14
CA PRO A 37 20.81 2.94 12.02
C PRO A 37 21.38 2.44 13.35
N GLN A 38 22.16 1.37 13.28
CA GLN A 38 22.81 0.75 14.43
C GLN A 38 24.28 0.52 14.11
N ALA A 39 25.18 1.03 14.96
CA ALA A 39 26.60 0.70 14.88
C ALA A 39 26.86 -0.66 15.53
N ARG A 40 27.68 -1.48 14.89
CA ARG A 40 28.16 -2.77 15.39
C ARG A 40 29.64 -2.93 15.10
N ALA A 41 30.36 -3.63 15.96
CA ALA A 41 31.76 -3.95 15.68
C ALA A 41 31.84 -4.84 14.42
N GLU A 42 32.81 -4.57 13.55
CA GLU A 42 33.02 -5.35 12.33
C GLU A 42 33.24 -6.83 12.66
N LEU A 43 34.03 -7.11 13.71
CA LEU A 43 34.30 -8.47 14.21
C LEU A 43 33.03 -9.23 14.59
N LEU A 44 32.01 -8.53 15.10
CA LEU A 44 30.74 -9.17 15.48
C LEU A 44 29.94 -9.59 14.24
N LEU A 45 29.94 -8.80 13.17
CA LEU A 45 29.30 -9.21 11.92
C LEU A 45 30.06 -10.37 11.25
N MET A 46 31.39 -10.41 11.39
CA MET A 46 32.20 -11.56 10.94
C MET A 46 31.82 -12.83 11.72
N GLN A 47 31.64 -12.75 13.05
CA GLN A 47 31.15 -13.87 13.83
C GLN A 47 29.78 -14.36 13.35
N TYR A 48 28.84 -13.45 13.05
CA TYR A 48 27.54 -13.85 12.51
C TYR A 48 27.61 -14.50 11.12
N LEU A 49 28.57 -14.09 10.28
CA LEU A 49 28.86 -14.77 9.01
C LEU A 49 29.36 -16.19 9.25
N ASP A 50 30.35 -16.36 10.15
CA ASP A 50 30.95 -17.66 10.47
C ASP A 50 29.94 -18.63 11.08
N GLU A 51 28.99 -18.13 11.88
CA GLU A 51 27.86 -18.87 12.45
C GLU A 51 26.74 -19.18 11.44
N GLY A 52 26.80 -18.61 10.22
CA GLY A 52 25.76 -18.76 9.20
C GLY A 52 24.46 -17.99 9.50
N ARG A 53 24.45 -17.11 10.50
CA ARG A 53 23.30 -16.27 10.88
C ARG A 53 23.18 -15.04 10.01
N LEU A 54 24.29 -14.59 9.44
CA LEU A 54 24.35 -13.50 8.48
C LEU A 54 24.74 -14.07 7.12
N VAL A 55 23.96 -13.76 6.09
CA VAL A 55 24.26 -14.16 4.70
C VAL A 55 24.09 -12.97 3.76
N ARG A 56 24.89 -12.92 2.70
CA ARG A 56 24.74 -11.89 1.65
C ARG A 56 23.51 -12.20 0.80
N THR A 57 22.78 -11.17 0.39
CA THR A 57 21.58 -11.31 -0.44
C THR A 57 21.50 -10.17 -1.46
N ASP A 58 20.64 -10.33 -2.46
CA ASP A 58 20.33 -9.28 -3.41
C ASP A 58 19.59 -8.11 -2.76
N ASP A 59 19.82 -6.90 -3.27
CA ASP A 59 19.13 -5.70 -2.83
C ASP A 59 17.74 -5.58 -3.46
N PRO A 60 16.64 -5.56 -2.67
CA PRO A 60 15.29 -5.41 -3.20
C PRO A 60 15.02 -4.06 -3.89
N TYR A 61 15.88 -3.06 -3.67
CA TYR A 61 15.76 -1.71 -4.23
C TYR A 61 16.74 -1.41 -5.36
N VAL A 62 17.51 -2.39 -5.84
CA VAL A 62 18.50 -2.21 -6.93
C VAL A 62 17.89 -1.59 -8.20
N HIS A 63 16.60 -1.81 -8.44
CA HIS A 63 15.87 -1.23 -9.57
C HIS A 63 15.82 0.31 -9.56
N LEU A 64 16.01 0.96 -8.39
CA LEU A 64 16.03 2.42 -8.28
C LEU A 64 17.29 3.03 -8.91
N ASP A 65 18.39 2.27 -8.99
CA ASP A 65 19.62 2.74 -9.65
C ASP A 65 19.43 2.93 -11.15
N LEU A 66 18.47 2.20 -11.73
CA LEU A 66 18.10 2.28 -13.15
C LEU A 66 16.92 3.24 -13.39
N GLU A 67 16.31 3.80 -12.34
CA GLU A 67 15.12 4.64 -12.48
C GLU A 67 15.50 6.08 -12.84
N GLU A 68 15.17 6.49 -14.06
CA GLU A 68 15.36 7.85 -14.53
C GLU A 68 13.99 8.53 -14.73
N PRO A 69 13.45 9.22 -13.72
CA PRO A 69 12.22 9.97 -13.89
C PRO A 69 12.47 11.08 -14.93
N SER A 70 11.54 11.25 -15.87
CA SER A 70 11.62 12.32 -16.87
C SER A 70 11.83 13.66 -16.18
N VAL A 71 12.74 14.47 -16.73
CA VAL A 71 13.03 15.82 -16.23
C VAL A 71 11.73 16.61 -16.09
N ASP A 72 11.59 17.32 -14.98
CA ASP A 72 10.41 18.10 -14.59
C ASP A 72 9.11 17.32 -14.37
N SER A 73 9.13 15.98 -14.40
CA SER A 73 8.00 15.19 -13.93
C SER A 73 7.73 15.43 -12.43
N VAL A 74 6.50 15.16 -11.98
CA VAL A 74 6.14 15.25 -10.56
C VAL A 74 7.05 14.38 -9.69
N SER A 75 7.43 13.19 -10.17
CA SER A 75 8.38 12.30 -9.48
C SER A 75 9.78 12.92 -9.38
N PHE A 76 10.29 13.50 -10.47
CA PHE A 76 11.59 14.17 -10.51
C PHE A 76 11.63 15.35 -9.55
N GLN A 77 10.67 16.27 -9.63
CA GLN A 77 10.60 17.44 -8.76
C GLN A 77 10.50 17.05 -7.30
N LYS A 78 9.72 16.00 -6.99
CA LYS A 78 9.57 15.51 -5.63
C LYS A 78 10.85 14.88 -5.08
N ARG A 79 11.55 14.08 -5.89
CA ARG A 79 12.87 13.53 -5.55
C ARG A 79 13.85 14.65 -5.21
N GLU A 80 13.96 15.66 -6.08
CA GLU A 80 14.88 16.80 -5.87
C GLU A 80 14.53 17.59 -4.61
N GLU A 81 13.25 17.91 -4.42
CA GLU A 81 12.77 18.64 -3.24
C GLU A 81 13.09 17.89 -1.95
N ASP A 82 12.79 16.60 -1.91
CA ASP A 82 12.99 15.78 -0.71
C ASP A 82 14.48 15.48 -0.46
N TYR A 83 15.29 15.35 -1.52
CA TYR A 83 16.75 15.20 -1.39
C TYR A 83 17.41 16.43 -0.79
N ARG A 84 17.03 17.63 -1.26
CA ARG A 84 17.54 18.90 -0.71
C ARG A 84 17.26 19.05 0.79
N LYS A 85 16.07 18.63 1.26
CA LYS A 85 15.71 18.72 2.70
C LYS A 85 16.62 17.90 3.60
N ILE A 86 17.06 16.71 3.14
CA ILE A 86 17.87 15.81 3.98
C ILE A 86 19.37 15.99 3.76
N LEU A 87 19.79 16.73 2.73
CA LEU A 87 21.18 16.96 2.37
C LEU A 87 22.05 17.44 3.56
N PRO A 88 21.61 18.38 4.42
CA PRO A 88 22.40 18.81 5.58
C PRO A 88 22.64 17.69 6.60
N ILE A 89 21.72 16.72 6.68
CA ILE A 89 21.79 15.61 7.62
C ILE A 89 22.69 14.51 7.07
N ILE A 90 22.49 14.10 5.82
CA ILE A 90 23.22 12.98 5.22
C ILE A 90 24.69 13.30 4.94
N ASN A 91 25.05 14.58 4.78
CA ASN A 91 26.43 15.02 4.60
C ASN A 91 27.17 15.24 5.93
N SER A 92 26.48 15.16 7.08
CA SER A 92 27.14 15.26 8.38
C SER A 92 27.96 14.01 8.67
N LYS A 93 29.17 14.19 9.22
CA LYS A 93 30.02 13.08 9.67
C LYS A 93 29.28 12.20 10.68
N ASP A 94 28.59 12.82 11.63
CA ASP A 94 27.90 12.15 12.73
C ASP A 94 26.41 11.90 12.44
N ARG A 95 26.03 11.78 11.16
CA ARG A 95 24.63 11.53 10.71
C ARG A 95 23.96 10.31 11.36
N PHE A 96 24.73 9.38 11.90
CA PHE A 96 24.23 8.20 12.59
C PHE A 96 24.13 8.36 14.11
N ASP A 97 24.81 9.34 14.70
CA ASP A 97 24.67 9.67 16.12
C ASP A 97 23.25 10.19 16.40
N PRO A 98 22.47 9.57 17.32
CA PRO A 98 21.10 9.97 17.56
C PRO A 98 20.92 11.41 18.06
N LYS A 99 21.86 11.95 18.83
CA LYS A 99 21.78 13.30 19.39
C LYS A 99 22.08 14.33 18.30
N VAL A 100 23.22 14.20 17.62
CA VAL A 100 23.60 15.09 16.51
C VAL A 100 22.56 15.06 15.41
N ARG A 101 22.07 13.87 15.04
CA ARG A 101 20.98 13.74 14.06
C ARG A 101 19.71 14.45 14.51
N SER A 102 19.32 14.34 15.78
CA SER A 102 18.12 15.01 16.29
C SER A 102 18.24 16.54 16.20
N GLU A 103 19.42 17.09 16.47
CA GLU A 103 19.69 18.52 16.33
C GLU A 103 19.61 18.96 14.86
N LEU A 104 20.26 18.23 13.94
CA LEU A 104 20.19 18.52 12.51
C LEU A 104 18.76 18.42 11.96
N VAL A 105 17.98 17.44 12.44
CA VAL A 105 16.55 17.33 12.10
C VAL A 105 15.77 18.55 12.55
N GLU A 106 16.04 19.10 13.74
CA GLU A 106 15.38 20.32 14.21
C GLU A 106 15.69 21.51 13.29
N HIS A 107 16.94 21.68 12.87
CA HIS A 107 17.33 22.73 11.94
C HIS A 107 16.57 22.62 10.61
N VAL A 108 16.52 21.42 10.03
CA VAL A 108 15.77 21.14 8.78
C VAL A 108 14.26 21.41 8.95
N VAL A 109 13.69 21.08 10.10
CA VAL A 109 12.28 21.34 10.43
C VAL A 109 11.97 22.84 10.40
N GLN A 110 12.84 23.66 10.99
CA GLN A 110 12.68 25.12 11.03
C GLN A 110 12.88 25.74 9.65
N GLU A 111 13.92 25.33 8.92
CA GLU A 111 14.27 25.87 7.60
C GLU A 111 13.20 25.57 6.56
N HIS A 112 12.78 24.30 6.45
CA HIS A 112 11.86 23.85 5.41
C HIS A 112 10.38 23.85 5.84
N LYS A 113 10.08 24.25 7.09
CA LYS A 113 8.73 24.27 7.66
C LYS A 113 8.00 22.92 7.53
N VAL A 114 8.72 21.82 7.79
CA VAL A 114 8.21 20.44 7.73
C VAL A 114 8.15 19.82 9.13
N THR A 115 7.45 18.71 9.30
CA THR A 115 7.42 18.01 10.59
C THR A 115 8.63 17.09 10.78
N LYS A 116 9.03 16.83 12.03
CA LYS A 116 10.05 15.81 12.37
C LYS A 116 9.72 14.45 11.74
N ALA A 117 8.44 14.06 11.76
CA ALA A 117 7.99 12.80 11.19
C ALA A 117 8.29 12.70 9.68
N THR A 118 8.09 13.80 8.95
CA THR A 118 8.43 13.91 7.52
C THR A 118 9.93 13.71 7.30
N VAL A 119 10.78 14.44 8.04
CA VAL A 119 12.24 14.34 7.89
C VAL A 119 12.74 12.93 8.18
N TYR A 120 12.31 12.34 9.31
CA TYR A 120 12.68 10.96 9.64
C TYR A 120 12.17 9.95 8.62
N LYS A 121 10.99 10.16 8.02
CA LYS A 121 10.49 9.30 6.93
C LYS A 121 11.41 9.38 5.69
N LEU A 122 11.87 10.57 5.33
CA LEU A 122 12.80 10.75 4.21
C LEU A 122 14.16 10.12 4.49
N LEU A 123 14.72 10.30 5.69
CA LEU A 123 15.98 9.67 6.10
C LEU A 123 15.88 8.14 6.09
N ARG A 124 14.80 7.57 6.64
CA ARG A 124 14.57 6.12 6.59
C ARG A 124 14.49 5.62 5.15
N ARG A 125 13.71 6.30 4.31
CA ARG A 125 13.59 5.96 2.90
C ARG A 125 14.95 6.00 2.18
N TYR A 126 15.74 7.04 2.41
CA TYR A 126 17.07 7.19 1.84
C TYR A 126 18.02 6.05 2.26
N TRP A 127 18.10 5.75 3.56
CA TRP A 127 18.98 4.69 4.07
C TRP A 127 18.51 3.28 3.72
N GLN A 128 17.21 2.98 3.80
CA GLN A 128 16.71 1.63 3.51
C GLN A 128 16.83 1.26 2.02
N ARG A 129 16.80 2.26 1.13
CA ARG A 129 16.74 2.08 -0.33
C ARG A 129 18.05 2.40 -1.08
N GLY A 130 19.17 2.54 -0.38
CA GLY A 130 20.50 2.54 -1.03
C GLY A 130 21.20 3.88 -1.16
N GLN A 131 20.88 4.88 -0.33
CA GLN A 131 21.66 6.12 -0.21
C GLN A 131 21.92 6.86 -1.54
N THR A 132 21.03 6.69 -2.53
CA THR A 132 21.04 7.47 -3.78
C THR A 132 19.91 8.49 -3.77
N PRO A 133 19.98 9.57 -4.59
CA PRO A 133 18.83 10.47 -4.75
C PRO A 133 17.56 9.70 -5.17
N ASN A 134 17.70 8.66 -5.99
CA ASN A 134 16.59 7.84 -6.48
C ASN A 134 15.88 7.04 -5.38
N ALA A 135 16.52 6.81 -4.23
CA ALA A 135 15.87 6.28 -3.02
C ALA A 135 14.61 7.08 -2.65
N LEU A 136 14.59 8.39 -2.95
CA LEU A 136 13.50 9.30 -2.60
C LEU A 136 12.39 9.38 -3.64
N ILE A 137 12.51 8.69 -4.78
CA ILE A 137 11.44 8.65 -5.79
C ILE A 137 10.15 8.13 -5.14
N PRO A 138 9.01 8.84 -5.31
CA PRO A 138 7.73 8.36 -4.79
C PRO A 138 7.28 7.07 -5.47
N ASP A 139 6.74 6.13 -4.69
CA ASP A 139 6.18 4.88 -5.21
C ASP A 139 4.79 5.12 -5.84
N TYR A 140 4.66 6.07 -6.77
CA TYR A 140 3.38 6.37 -7.41
C TYR A 140 2.83 5.18 -8.19
N LYS A 141 3.67 4.25 -8.64
CA LYS A 141 3.26 2.95 -9.19
C LYS A 141 2.38 2.12 -8.24
N ASN A 142 2.51 2.33 -6.92
CA ASN A 142 1.70 1.69 -5.90
C ASN A 142 0.47 2.55 -5.50
N SER A 143 0.26 3.66 -6.17
CA SER A 143 -0.78 4.66 -5.91
C SER A 143 -1.51 5.00 -7.22
N GLY A 144 -2.60 5.75 -7.17
CA GLY A 144 -3.21 6.25 -8.41
C GLY A 144 -3.97 5.21 -9.21
N ALA A 145 -5.03 4.65 -8.63
CA ALA A 145 -6.13 4.06 -9.41
C ALA A 145 -7.50 4.60 -8.95
N PRO A 146 -7.67 5.94 -8.82
CA PRO A 146 -8.97 6.51 -8.47
C PRO A 146 -9.98 6.18 -9.58
N GLY A 147 -11.00 5.39 -9.24
CA GLY A 147 -12.04 4.95 -10.19
C GLY A 147 -11.81 3.59 -10.83
N GLU A 148 -10.59 3.06 -10.80
CA GLU A 148 -10.31 1.71 -11.32
C GLU A 148 -10.65 0.61 -10.32
N ARG A 149 -11.02 -0.56 -10.86
CA ARG A 149 -11.46 -1.72 -10.08
C ARG A 149 -10.27 -2.38 -9.37
N ARG A 150 -10.11 -2.08 -8.08
CA ARG A 150 -9.15 -2.80 -7.21
C ARG A 150 -9.49 -4.29 -7.01
N SER A 151 -10.69 -4.73 -7.38
CA SER A 151 -11.16 -6.12 -7.21
C SER A 151 -10.33 -7.15 -7.99
N ALA A 152 -9.61 -6.74 -9.04
CA ALA A 152 -8.79 -7.62 -9.87
C ALA A 152 -7.38 -7.90 -9.30
N THR A 153 -6.86 -7.08 -8.39
CA THR A 153 -5.46 -7.19 -7.94
C THR A 153 -5.34 -7.99 -6.64
N GLY A 154 -4.48 -9.01 -6.63
CA GLY A 154 -4.15 -9.85 -5.47
C GLY A 154 -5.25 -10.84 -5.05
N THR A 155 -4.91 -11.81 -4.21
CA THR A 155 -5.85 -12.79 -3.64
C THR A 155 -6.46 -12.32 -2.31
N ALA A 156 -5.79 -11.41 -1.61
CA ALA A 156 -6.21 -10.91 -0.32
C ALA A 156 -7.52 -10.09 -0.40
N LYS A 157 -8.36 -10.25 0.63
CA LYS A 157 -9.56 -9.43 0.82
C LYS A 157 -9.20 -7.97 0.99
N ILE A 158 -9.92 -7.10 0.29
CA ILE A 158 -9.71 -5.66 0.34
C ILE A 158 -10.54 -5.06 1.48
N GLY A 159 -9.92 -4.21 2.30
CA GLY A 159 -10.54 -3.52 3.43
C GLY A 159 -10.11 -4.08 4.79
N ARG A 160 -10.68 -3.54 5.88
CA ARG A 160 -10.34 -3.95 7.25
C ARG A 160 -10.63 -5.44 7.45
N ALA A 161 -9.65 -6.17 7.98
CA ALA A 161 -9.84 -7.53 8.44
C ALA A 161 -10.92 -7.58 9.53
N ARG A 162 -11.67 -8.67 9.61
CA ARG A 162 -12.74 -8.81 10.61
C ARG A 162 -12.08 -9.09 11.97
N GLU A 163 -12.28 -8.21 12.94
CA GLU A 163 -11.76 -8.40 14.32
C GLU A 163 -12.70 -9.26 15.19
N TYR A 164 -14.01 -9.24 14.91
CA TYR A 164 -15.03 -9.93 15.68
C TYR A 164 -15.99 -10.70 14.77
N GLY A 165 -16.36 -11.93 15.17
CA GLY A 165 -17.28 -12.82 14.44
C GLY A 165 -16.56 -13.97 13.69
N LYS A 166 -17.33 -14.97 13.23
CA LYS A 166 -16.81 -16.13 12.49
C LYS A 166 -16.56 -15.79 11.01
N GLY A 167 -15.57 -16.43 10.38
CA GLY A 167 -15.25 -16.31 8.96
C GLY A 167 -14.41 -15.08 8.61
N GLU A 168 -13.66 -15.15 7.52
CA GLU A 168 -12.80 -14.08 6.99
C GLU A 168 -13.55 -13.14 6.05
N GLY A 169 -14.64 -13.60 5.44
CA GLY A 169 -15.43 -12.92 4.41
C GLY A 169 -14.79 -12.99 3.02
N THR A 170 -15.61 -13.15 1.99
CA THR A 170 -15.13 -13.30 0.61
C THR A 170 -14.79 -11.96 -0.05
N LYS A 171 -13.68 -11.93 -0.80
CA LYS A 171 -13.35 -10.84 -1.74
C LYS A 171 -14.35 -10.85 -2.90
N VAL A 172 -14.99 -9.72 -3.18
CA VAL A 172 -15.91 -9.60 -4.33
C VAL A 172 -15.08 -9.60 -5.62
N THR A 173 -15.00 -10.75 -6.28
CA THR A 173 -14.32 -10.95 -7.57
C THR A 173 -15.22 -10.54 -8.74
N PRO A 174 -14.69 -10.39 -9.97
CA PRO A 174 -15.51 -10.13 -11.16
C PRO A 174 -16.63 -11.16 -11.39
N GLU A 175 -16.40 -12.41 -11.01
CA GLU A 175 -17.42 -13.47 -11.08
C GLU A 175 -18.57 -13.23 -10.08
N ILE A 176 -18.24 -12.81 -8.85
CA ILE A 176 -19.26 -12.44 -7.85
C ILE A 176 -20.01 -11.19 -8.29
N GLU A 177 -19.32 -10.19 -8.86
CA GLU A 177 -19.96 -9.01 -9.45
C GLU A 177 -20.93 -9.39 -10.59
N ARG A 178 -20.61 -10.44 -11.38
CA ARG A 178 -21.55 -10.97 -12.39
C ARG A 178 -22.82 -11.50 -11.73
N LEU A 179 -22.72 -12.25 -10.63
CA LEU A 179 -23.89 -12.73 -9.89
C LEU A 179 -24.70 -11.59 -9.25
N PHE A 180 -24.03 -10.54 -8.75
CA PHE A 180 -24.69 -9.32 -8.29
C PHE A 180 -25.50 -8.69 -9.42
N ARG A 181 -24.88 -8.48 -10.59
CA ARG A 181 -25.53 -7.90 -11.78
C ARG A 181 -26.79 -8.66 -12.17
N LEU A 182 -26.68 -9.98 -12.33
CA LEU A 182 -27.81 -10.86 -12.66
C LEU A 182 -28.96 -10.71 -11.66
N THR A 183 -28.64 -10.69 -10.36
CA THR A 183 -29.66 -10.59 -9.31
C THR A 183 -30.32 -9.20 -9.30
N ILE A 184 -29.53 -8.14 -9.43
CA ILE A 184 -30.00 -6.75 -9.44
C ILE A 184 -30.92 -6.50 -10.62
N GLU A 185 -30.48 -6.87 -11.83
CA GLU A 185 -31.26 -6.67 -13.06
C GLU A 185 -32.58 -7.42 -13.00
N LYS A 186 -32.54 -8.67 -12.53
CA LYS A 186 -33.75 -9.50 -12.42
C LYS A 186 -34.73 -9.01 -11.36
N HIS A 187 -34.26 -8.56 -10.20
CA HIS A 187 -35.12 -8.36 -9.02
C HIS A 187 -35.29 -6.92 -8.53
N LEU A 188 -34.39 -6.00 -8.92
CA LEU A 188 -34.41 -4.59 -8.51
C LEU A 188 -34.71 -3.63 -9.65
N LEU A 189 -34.23 -3.92 -10.87
CA LEU A 189 -34.41 -3.07 -12.04
C LEU A 189 -35.62 -3.51 -12.88
N ASN A 190 -36.77 -3.62 -12.23
CA ASN A 190 -38.03 -3.90 -12.91
C ASN A 190 -39.19 -3.08 -12.29
N GLN A 191 -40.32 -3.01 -12.99
CA GLN A 191 -41.48 -2.21 -12.57
C GLN A 191 -42.09 -2.67 -11.24
N LYS A 192 -41.93 -3.95 -10.86
CA LYS A 192 -42.34 -4.51 -9.57
C LYS A 192 -41.16 -4.59 -8.58
N GLY A 193 -40.15 -3.73 -8.75
CA GLY A 193 -38.83 -3.89 -8.15
C GLY A 193 -38.90 -4.12 -6.64
N THR A 194 -38.31 -5.23 -6.19
CA THR A 194 -38.36 -5.67 -4.79
C THR A 194 -37.45 -4.83 -3.89
N LYS A 195 -37.55 -5.02 -2.57
CA LYS A 195 -36.60 -4.40 -1.64
C LYS A 195 -35.21 -5.03 -1.82
N THR A 196 -34.16 -4.24 -1.69
CA THR A 196 -32.76 -4.70 -1.81
C THR A 196 -32.43 -5.87 -0.89
N THR A 197 -33.07 -5.96 0.28
CA THR A 197 -32.93 -7.10 1.20
C THR A 197 -33.49 -8.41 0.62
N VAL A 198 -34.57 -8.35 -0.15
CA VAL A 198 -35.18 -9.51 -0.80
C VAL A 198 -34.33 -9.96 -1.98
N ALA A 199 -33.88 -9.03 -2.82
CA ALA A 199 -32.94 -9.33 -3.90
C ALA A 199 -31.64 -9.94 -3.37
N TYR A 200 -31.12 -9.43 -2.24
CA TYR A 200 -29.93 -10.00 -1.60
C TYR A 200 -30.14 -11.45 -1.15
N ARG A 201 -31.31 -11.82 -0.60
CA ARG A 201 -31.60 -13.22 -0.28
C ARG A 201 -31.56 -14.10 -1.54
N ARG A 202 -32.10 -13.62 -2.65
CA ARG A 202 -32.00 -14.33 -3.96
C ARG A 202 -30.57 -14.43 -4.47
N PHE A 203 -29.75 -13.41 -4.24
CA PHE A 203 -28.33 -13.48 -4.51
C PHE A 203 -27.65 -14.56 -3.65
N VAL A 204 -27.95 -14.65 -2.35
CA VAL A 204 -27.39 -15.67 -1.45
C VAL A 204 -27.73 -17.08 -1.95
N ASP A 205 -28.99 -17.31 -2.35
CA ASP A 205 -29.42 -18.59 -2.92
C ASP A 205 -28.64 -18.95 -4.21
N LEU A 206 -28.39 -17.95 -5.07
CA LEU A 206 -27.64 -18.12 -6.31
C LEU A 206 -26.13 -18.32 -6.05
N PHE A 207 -25.57 -17.59 -5.08
CA PHE A 207 -24.17 -17.67 -4.69
C PHE A 207 -23.84 -19.06 -4.14
N ALA A 208 -24.70 -19.62 -3.30
CA ALA A 208 -24.53 -20.98 -2.75
C ALA A 208 -24.44 -22.06 -3.84
N GLN A 209 -25.15 -21.87 -4.98
CA GLN A 209 -25.11 -22.81 -6.10
C GLN A 209 -23.79 -22.74 -6.87
N TYR A 210 -23.24 -21.53 -7.06
CA TYR A 210 -21.98 -21.34 -7.79
C TYR A 210 -20.75 -21.64 -6.90
N PHE A 211 -20.87 -21.43 -5.57
CA PHE A 211 -19.77 -21.58 -4.62
C PHE A 211 -20.13 -22.49 -3.45
N PRO A 212 -20.40 -23.80 -3.68
CA PRO A 212 -20.91 -24.71 -2.65
C PRO A 212 -19.92 -25.03 -1.53
N ARG A 213 -18.63 -24.72 -1.71
CA ARG A 213 -17.56 -24.96 -0.73
C ARG A 213 -17.28 -23.76 0.18
N ILE A 214 -17.89 -22.60 -0.10
CA ILE A 214 -17.72 -21.41 0.74
C ILE A 214 -18.72 -21.48 1.89
N PRO A 215 -18.31 -21.32 3.15
CA PRO A 215 -19.24 -21.33 4.27
C PRO A 215 -20.05 -20.02 4.33
N GLN A 216 -21.25 -20.08 4.90
CA GLN A 216 -22.20 -18.96 4.86
C GLN A 216 -21.66 -17.69 5.56
N GLU A 217 -20.79 -17.85 6.56
CA GLU A 217 -20.12 -16.76 7.28
C GLU A 217 -19.21 -15.91 6.37
N ASP A 218 -18.79 -16.49 5.25
CA ASP A 218 -17.90 -15.88 4.28
C ASP A 218 -18.63 -15.31 3.06
N TYR A 219 -19.96 -15.45 2.98
CA TYR A 219 -20.72 -14.94 1.85
C TYR A 219 -20.57 -13.41 1.70
N PRO A 220 -20.58 -12.89 0.46
CA PRO A 220 -20.60 -11.46 0.22
C PRO A 220 -21.77 -10.82 0.95
N THR A 221 -21.48 -9.81 1.75
CA THR A 221 -22.44 -9.17 2.66
C THR A 221 -23.47 -8.32 1.91
N LEU A 222 -24.63 -8.07 2.54
CA LEU A 222 -25.63 -7.13 2.03
C LEU A 222 -25.05 -5.74 1.79
N ARG A 223 -24.06 -5.32 2.58
CA ARG A 223 -23.36 -4.04 2.39
C ARG A 223 -22.56 -4.03 1.09
N GLN A 224 -21.82 -5.09 0.79
CA GLN A 224 -21.08 -5.22 -0.48
C GLN A 224 -22.03 -5.26 -1.68
N PHE A 225 -23.14 -6.00 -1.56
CA PHE A 225 -24.19 -6.04 -2.58
C PHE A 225 -24.81 -4.65 -2.83
N ARG A 226 -25.16 -3.91 -1.75
CA ARG A 226 -25.68 -2.54 -1.82
C ARG A 226 -24.66 -1.58 -2.42
N TYR A 227 -23.41 -1.65 -1.98
CA TYR A 227 -22.34 -0.81 -2.51
C TYR A 227 -22.17 -1.01 -4.02
N PHE A 228 -22.16 -2.26 -4.49
CA PHE A 228 -22.12 -2.57 -5.92
C PHE A 228 -23.35 -2.02 -6.65
N TYR A 229 -24.55 -2.26 -6.13
CA TYR A 229 -25.78 -1.71 -6.69
C TYR A 229 -25.74 -0.18 -6.77
N ASP A 230 -25.21 0.45 -5.74
CA ASP A 230 -25.17 1.91 -5.65
C ASP A 230 -24.20 2.54 -6.64
N ARG A 231 -23.06 1.89 -6.81
CA ARG A 231 -21.96 2.30 -7.70
C ARG A 231 -22.31 2.09 -9.18
N GLU A 232 -22.79 0.90 -9.55
CA GLU A 232 -22.97 0.53 -10.97
C GLU A 232 -24.26 1.06 -11.58
N TYR A 233 -25.27 1.35 -10.75
CA TYR A 233 -26.58 1.81 -11.22
C TYR A 233 -26.89 3.17 -10.63
N PRO A 234 -26.64 4.29 -11.33
CA PRO A 234 -26.99 5.62 -10.83
C PRO A 234 -28.49 5.79 -10.59
N LYS A 235 -28.88 6.69 -9.68
CA LYS A 235 -30.30 6.91 -9.30
C LYS A 235 -31.21 7.15 -10.51
N ALA A 236 -30.76 7.92 -11.49
CA ALA A 236 -31.50 8.19 -12.73
C ALA A 236 -31.82 6.89 -13.51
N GLN A 237 -30.86 5.98 -13.63
CA GLN A 237 -31.08 4.69 -14.30
C GLN A 237 -32.08 3.82 -13.52
N ARG A 238 -31.99 3.81 -12.18
CA ARG A 238 -32.93 3.08 -11.33
C ARG A 238 -34.36 3.60 -11.48
N LEU A 239 -34.53 4.92 -11.47
CA LEU A 239 -35.84 5.56 -11.63
C LEU A 239 -36.44 5.22 -13.01
N LYS A 240 -35.65 5.27 -14.08
CA LYS A 240 -36.08 4.86 -15.43
C LYS A 240 -36.57 3.41 -15.47
N SER A 241 -35.86 2.49 -14.80
CA SER A 241 -36.22 1.05 -14.82
C SER A 241 -37.50 0.71 -14.06
N ARG A 242 -37.93 1.57 -13.14
CA ARG A 242 -39.09 1.34 -12.24
C ARG A 242 -40.36 2.04 -12.70
N VAL A 243 -40.29 2.87 -13.74
CA VAL A 243 -41.40 3.69 -14.24
C VAL A 243 -41.70 3.32 -15.70
N LYS A 244 -42.97 3.26 -16.10
CA LYS A 244 -43.35 3.06 -17.51
C LYS A 244 -42.79 4.22 -18.34
N ALA A 245 -42.27 3.92 -19.54
CA ALA A 245 -41.53 4.88 -20.37
C ALA A 245 -42.27 6.23 -20.61
N GLY A 246 -43.60 6.22 -20.67
CA GLY A 246 -44.41 7.42 -20.88
C GLY A 246 -44.54 8.36 -19.66
N VAL A 247 -44.42 7.85 -18.44
CA VAL A 247 -44.56 8.64 -17.18
C VAL A 247 -43.23 9.31 -16.80
N TYR A 248 -42.11 8.65 -17.09
CA TYR A 248 -40.78 9.18 -16.76
C TYR A 248 -40.48 10.52 -17.45
N LYS A 249 -40.93 10.73 -18.69
CA LYS A 249 -40.71 11.99 -19.44
C LYS A 249 -41.60 13.16 -19.00
N LYS A 250 -42.69 12.90 -18.26
CA LYS A 250 -43.66 13.92 -17.84
C LYS A 250 -43.54 14.31 -16.37
N ASP A 251 -43.36 13.33 -15.46
CA ASP A 251 -43.63 13.53 -14.03
C ASP A 251 -42.45 13.21 -13.09
N VAL A 252 -41.27 12.84 -13.62
CA VAL A 252 -40.10 12.48 -12.81
C VAL A 252 -38.97 13.48 -13.03
N ARG A 253 -38.68 14.32 -12.02
CA ARG A 253 -37.48 15.19 -12.02
C ARG A 253 -36.23 14.38 -11.61
N PRO A 254 -35.06 14.63 -12.23
CA PRO A 254 -33.81 13.89 -11.98
C PRO A 254 -33.34 13.91 -10.53
#